data_AF-A0A314Z4L2-F1
#
_entry.id   AF-A0A314Z4L2-F1
#
_cell.length_a   1.000
_cell.length_b   1.000
_cell.length_c   1.000
_cell.angle_alpha   90.00
_cell.angle_beta   90.00
_cell.angle_gamma   90.00
#
_symmetry.space_group_name_H-M   'P 1'
#
loop_
_entity.id
_entity.type
_entity.pdbx_description
1 polymer ?
#
loop_
_entity_poly.entity_id
_entity_poly.type
_entity_poly.pdbx_seq_one_letter_code
_entity_poly.pdbx_strand_id
1 'polypeptide(L)'
;MYFSDVYYHNKGNYEENALGTFLYSRNTIAHVNDHVKAHFFEENKGIDREEIPKQLQGLLMSEEQVVERLTSFFPHMLVDVYKFLVEEGFGAH
;
A
#
# COMPACT_ATOMS: atom_id res chain seq x y z
N MET A 1 12.54 2.77 -8.11
CA MET A 1 12.04 2.71 -6.73
C MET A 1 11.06 1.56 -6.64
N TYR A 2 11.44 0.46 -5.98
CA TYR A 2 10.60 -0.73 -5.92
C TYR A 2 9.48 -0.51 -4.88
N PHE A 3 8.31 -1.11 -5.12
CA PHE A 3 7.21 -1.12 -4.15
C PHE A 3 7.65 -1.62 -2.76
N SER A 4 8.64 -2.53 -2.74
CA SER A 4 9.32 -3.01 -1.54
C SER A 4 10.09 -1.93 -0.76
N ASP A 5 10.56 -0.86 -1.41
CA ASP A 5 11.40 0.18 -0.78
C ASP A 5 10.54 1.20 -0.04
N VAL A 6 9.38 1.57 -0.61
CA VAL A 6 8.30 2.31 0.09
C VAL A 6 7.78 1.51 1.29
N TYR A 7 7.67 0.21 1.09
CA TYR A 7 7.15 -0.77 2.03
C TYR A 7 8.05 -1.00 3.25
N TYR A 8 9.38 -1.05 3.07
CA TYR A 8 10.30 -1.35 4.17
C TYR A 8 10.38 -0.25 5.25
N HIS A 9 10.02 0.99 4.90
CA HIS A 9 10.05 2.12 5.85
C HIS A 9 8.89 2.10 6.87
N ASN A 10 7.87 1.26 6.68
CA ASN A 10 6.73 1.10 7.60
C ASN A 10 6.74 -0.24 8.36
N LYS A 11 7.93 -0.82 8.61
CA LYS A 11 8.10 -2.06 9.41
C LYS A 11 7.61 -1.99 10.86
N GLY A 12 7.07 -0.87 11.32
CA GLY A 12 6.37 -0.82 12.60
C GLY A 12 4.95 -1.37 12.46
N ASN A 13 4.72 -2.62 12.88
CA ASN A 13 3.39 -3.24 13.11
C ASN A 13 2.73 -3.98 11.92
N TYR A 14 3.47 -4.66 11.05
CA TYR A 14 2.84 -5.73 10.26
C TYR A 14 2.75 -7.00 11.12
N GLU A 15 1.53 -7.41 11.45
CA GLU A 15 1.26 -8.73 12.02
C GLU A 15 0.91 -9.72 10.90
N GLU A 16 1.51 -10.91 10.92
CA GLU A 16 1.26 -11.97 9.93
C GLU A 16 -0.06 -12.70 10.21
N ASN A 17 -1.16 -11.95 10.18
CA ASN A 17 -2.52 -12.43 10.35
C ASN A 17 -3.48 -11.68 9.39
N ALA A 18 -4.74 -12.09 9.35
CA ALA A 18 -5.75 -11.50 8.47
C ALA A 18 -5.96 -10.00 8.73
N LEU A 19 -5.98 -9.60 10.01
CA LEU A 19 -6.13 -8.21 10.43
C LEU A 19 -4.93 -7.35 9.99
N GLY A 20 -3.71 -7.83 10.18
CA GLY A 20 -2.48 -7.17 9.75
C GLY A 20 -2.42 -7.03 8.23
N THR A 21 -2.84 -8.06 7.50
CA THR A 21 -2.96 -8.02 6.02
C THR A 21 -4.01 -7.00 5.56
N PHE A 22 -5.16 -6.92 6.23
CA PHE A 22 -6.21 -5.95 5.91
C PHE A 22 -5.77 -4.50 6.20
N LEU A 23 -5.24 -4.23 7.40
CA LEU A 23 -4.74 -2.91 7.79
C LEU A 23 -3.59 -2.46 6.90
N TYR A 24 -2.70 -3.37 6.55
CA TYR A 24 -1.63 -3.13 5.60
C TYR A 24 -2.16 -2.71 4.23
N SER A 25 -3.15 -3.44 3.71
CA SER A 25 -3.74 -3.18 2.39
C SER A 25 -4.44 -1.83 2.35
N ARG A 26 -5.21 -1.51 3.41
CA ARG A 26 -5.83 -0.21 3.61
C ARG A 26 -4.80 0.92 3.56
N ASN A 27 -3.73 0.81 4.35
CA ASN A 27 -2.70 1.86 4.42
C ASN A 27 -1.97 2.03 3.09
N THR A 28 -1.72 0.93 2.38
CA THR A 28 -1.08 0.96 1.07
C THR A 28 -1.94 1.70 0.05
N ILE A 29 -3.23 1.38 -0.04
CA ILE A 29 -4.18 2.07 -0.93
C ILE A 29 -4.23 3.58 -0.60
N ALA A 30 -4.25 3.92 0.69
CA ALA A 30 -4.39 5.31 1.12
C ALA A 30 -3.13 6.16 0.90
N HIS A 31 -1.92 5.58 1.02
CA HIS A 31 -0.69 6.38 1.21
C HIS A 31 0.47 6.05 0.28
N VAL A 32 0.41 4.98 -0.53
CA VAL A 32 1.56 4.56 -1.33
C VAL A 32 2.05 5.65 -2.29
N ASN A 33 1.15 6.38 -2.93
CA ASN A 33 1.50 7.46 -3.84
C ASN A 33 2.07 8.67 -3.10
N ASP A 34 1.67 8.92 -1.85
CA ASP A 34 2.24 10.01 -1.05
C ASP A 34 3.67 9.71 -0.64
N HIS A 35 3.98 8.46 -0.31
CA HIS A 35 5.34 8.02 -0.08
C HIS A 35 6.21 8.10 -1.34
N VAL A 36 5.67 7.71 -2.51
CA VAL A 36 6.36 7.85 -3.80
C VAL A 36 6.69 9.32 -4.09
N LYS A 37 5.73 10.23 -3.88
CA LYS A 37 5.95 11.68 -4.01
C LYS A 37 7.03 12.18 -3.06
N ALA A 38 6.92 11.83 -1.78
CA ALA A 38 7.84 12.28 -0.74
C ALA A 38 9.29 11.90 -1.10
N HIS A 39 9.52 10.63 -1.42
CA HIS A 39 10.84 10.15 -1.81
C HIS A 39 11.35 10.80 -3.10
N PHE A 40 10.50 10.94 -4.12
CA PHE A 40 10.87 11.61 -5.37
C PHE A 40 11.38 13.03 -5.11
N PHE A 41 10.69 13.81 -4.27
CA PHE A 41 11.10 15.18 -3.95
C PHE A 41 12.30 15.25 -2.99
N GLU A 42 12.54 14.23 -2.19
CA GLU A 42 13.75 14.11 -1.36
C GLU A 42 15.00 13.87 -2.21
N GLU A 43 14.90 13.01 -3.22
CA GLU A 43 15.99 12.71 -4.16
C GLU A 43 16.23 13.86 -5.15
N ASN A 44 15.17 14.58 -5.54
CA ASN A 44 15.22 15.64 -6.55
C ASN A 44 15.07 17.04 -5.94
N LYS A 45 15.99 17.40 -5.04
CA LYS A 45 16.02 18.71 -4.39
C LYS A 45 16.14 19.82 -5.45
N GLY A 46 15.16 20.72 -5.49
CA GLY A 46 15.13 21.88 -6.40
C GLY A 46 14.07 21.80 -7.50
N ILE A 47 13.31 20.70 -7.59
CA ILE A 47 12.10 20.64 -8.42
C ILE A 47 10.96 21.38 -7.72
N ASP A 48 10.24 22.20 -8.49
CA ASP A 48 9.03 22.88 -8.04
C ASP A 48 7.94 21.86 -7.65
N ARG A 49 7.35 22.07 -6.48
CA ARG A 49 6.31 21.19 -5.92
C ARG A 49 4.90 21.58 -6.37
N GLU A 50 4.73 22.75 -6.98
CA GLU A 50 3.41 23.23 -7.41
C GLU A 50 2.86 22.48 -8.62
N GLU A 51 3.72 21.87 -9.44
CA GLU A 51 3.32 20.97 -10.53
C GLU A 51 3.86 19.56 -10.30
N ILE A 52 3.04 18.53 -10.61
CA ILE A 52 3.52 17.14 -10.61
C ILE A 52 4.41 16.95 -11.84
N PRO A 53 5.73 16.68 -11.69
CA PRO A 53 6.61 16.48 -12.82
C PRO A 53 6.19 15.27 -13.65
N LYS A 54 6.38 15.31 -14.97
CA LYS A 54 6.10 14.16 -15.85
C LYS A 54 6.83 12.88 -15.42
N GLN A 55 8.03 13.01 -14.84
CA GLN A 55 8.78 11.86 -14.31
C GLN A 55 8.05 11.22 -13.12
N LEU A 56 7.45 12.03 -12.24
CA LEU A 56 6.67 11.54 -11.11
C LEU A 56 5.36 10.88 -11.55
N GLN A 57 4.68 11.40 -12.59
CA GLN A 57 3.46 10.78 -13.11
C GLN A 57 3.66 9.32 -13.52
N GLY A 58 4.81 8.98 -14.12
CA GLY A 58 5.15 7.60 -14.47
C GLY A 58 5.48 6.68 -13.28
N LEU A 59 5.66 7.25 -12.08
CA LEU A 59 5.94 6.52 -10.84
C LEU A 59 4.70 6.32 -9.97
N LEU A 60 3.68 7.16 -10.13
CA LEU A 60 2.41 7.01 -9.41
C LEU A 60 1.63 5.81 -9.95
N MET A 61 0.99 5.08 -9.05
CA MET A 61 0.15 3.94 -9.41
C MET A 61 -1.32 4.34 -9.38
N SER A 62 -2.11 3.81 -10.31
CA SER A 62 -3.57 3.84 -10.19
C SER A 62 -4.02 2.92 -9.05
N GLU A 63 -5.26 3.09 -8.57
CA GLU A 63 -5.82 2.21 -7.54
C GLU A 63 -5.81 0.74 -7.99
N GLU A 64 -6.14 0.47 -9.25
CA GLU A 64 -6.12 -0.88 -9.82
C GLU A 64 -4.72 -1.50 -9.77
N GLN A 65 -3.69 -0.73 -10.14
CA GLN A 65 -2.30 -1.19 -10.08
C GLN A 65 -1.84 -1.47 -8.64
N VAL A 66 -2.31 -0.68 -7.67
CA VAL A 66 -2.06 -0.93 -6.25
C VAL A 66 -2.74 -2.24 -5.81
N VAL A 67 -3.99 -2.45 -6.20
CA VAL A 67 -4.74 -3.68 -5.89
C VAL A 67 -4.11 -4.91 -6.54
N GLU A 68 -3.66 -4.84 -7.79
CA GLU A 68 -2.95 -5.93 -8.47
C GLU A 68 -1.66 -6.31 -7.74
N ARG A 69 -0.88 -5.33 -7.27
CA ARG A 69 0.31 -5.59 -6.46
C ARG A 69 -0.03 -6.21 -5.11
N LEU A 70 -1.07 -5.70 -4.44
CA LEU A 70 -1.53 -6.20 -3.15
C LEU A 70 -2.02 -7.65 -3.24
N THR A 71 -2.79 -7.99 -4.27
CA THR A 71 -3.27 -9.36 -4.51
C THR A 71 -2.14 -10.31 -4.91
N SER A 72 -1.13 -9.82 -5.62
CA SER A 72 0.09 -10.61 -5.90
C SER A 72 0.92 -10.87 -4.63
N PHE A 73 0.98 -9.89 -3.71
CA PHE A 73 1.75 -9.98 -2.48
C PHE A 73 1.05 -10.81 -1.39
N PHE A 74 -0.28 -10.69 -1.31
CA PHE A 74 -1.13 -11.48 -0.43
C PHE A 74 -2.14 -12.27 -1.26
N PRO A 75 -1.72 -13.38 -1.89
CA PRO A 75 -2.59 -14.16 -2.78
C PRO A 75 -3.84 -14.69 -2.10
N HIS A 76 -3.83 -14.81 -0.76
CA HIS A 76 -4.96 -15.27 0.03
C HIS A 76 -5.73 -14.16 0.74
N MET A 77 -5.38 -12.87 0.54
CA MET A 77 -5.99 -11.74 1.25
C MET A 77 -7.52 -11.75 1.23
N LEU A 78 -8.15 -11.94 0.07
CA LEU A 78 -9.61 -11.96 -0.03
C LEU A 78 -10.22 -13.11 0.77
N VAL A 79 -9.54 -14.26 0.80
CA VAL A 79 -9.95 -15.43 1.57
C VAL A 79 -9.74 -15.20 3.07
N ASP A 80 -8.63 -14.59 3.46
CA ASP A 80 -8.29 -14.33 4.86
C ASP A 80 -9.16 -13.23 5.46
N VAL A 81 -9.48 -12.18 4.67
CA VAL A 81 -10.46 -11.15 5.05
C VAL A 81 -11.86 -11.75 5.14
N TYR A 82 -12.25 -12.62 4.22
CA TYR A 82 -13.53 -13.33 4.30
C TYR A 82 -13.62 -14.19 5.57
N LYS A 83 -12.59 -15.00 5.86
CA LYS A 83 -12.52 -15.80 7.10
C LYS A 83 -12.58 -14.90 8.34
N PHE A 84 -11.84 -13.80 8.37
CA PHE A 84 -11.90 -12.86 9.47
C PHE A 84 -13.33 -12.30 9.69
N LEU A 85 -13.99 -11.85 8.62
CA LEU A 85 -15.34 -11.26 8.71
C LEU A 85 -16.44 -12.31 9.01
N VAL A 86 -16.27 -13.55 8.58
CA VAL A 86 -17.30 -14.60 8.68
C VAL A 86 -17.07 -15.55 9.86
N GLU A 87 -15.83 -16.00 10.04
CA GLU A 87 -15.45 -16.98 11.07
C GLU A 87 -15.02 -16.30 12.39
N GLU A 88 -14.35 -15.13 12.33
CA GLU A 88 -13.85 -14.44 13.53
C GLU A 88 -14.67 -13.21 13.97
N GLY A 89 -15.56 -12.64 13.12
CA GLY A 89 -16.30 -11.44 13.52
C GLY A 89 -17.37 -10.91 12.57
N PHE A 90 -18.60 -11.42 12.76
CA PHE A 90 -19.93 -10.73 12.74
C PHE A 90 -21.08 -11.75 12.93
N GLY A 91 -20.78 -13.06 12.94
CA GLY A 91 -21.75 -14.15 13.15
C GLY A 91 -21.40 -15.16 14.25
N ALA A 92 -20.37 -14.92 15.07
CA ALA A 92 -20.01 -15.78 16.19
C ALA A 92 -20.71 -15.34 17.50
N HIS A 93 -22.04 -15.31 17.48
CA HIS A 93 -22.91 -15.34 18.67
C HIS A 93 -24.21 -16.07 18.34
#